data_AF-A0A699T2E8-F1
#
_entry.id   AF-A0A699T2E8-F1
#
_cell.length_a   1.000
_cell.length_b   1.000
_cell.length_c   1.000
_cell.angle_alpha   90.00
_cell.angle_beta   90.00
_cell.angle_gamma   90.00
#
_symmetry.space_group_name_H-M   'P 1'
#
loop_
_entity.id
_entity.type
_entity.pdbx_description
1 polymer ?
#
loop_
_entity_poly.entity_id
_entity_poly.type
_entity_poly.pdbx_seq_one_letter_code
_entity_poly.pdbx_strand_id
1 'polypeptide(L)'
;MLSAAKVPLFFWAEAIATACFTQNRSLVIPRHEKTPYHIINERKPSVKFFHIFGSVCYIVRDGENLDKMKEKGDECIFVGYSTQSRAYIVFNKRTRVIMESIHVNFDELPQMASVHNSS
;
A
#
# COMPACT_ATOMS: atom_id res chain seq x y z
N MET A 1 9.20 -7.58 -3.95
CA MET A 1 8.59 -6.31 -3.50
C MET A 1 9.63 -5.20 -3.34
N LEU A 2 10.57 -5.28 -2.38
CA LEU A 2 11.56 -4.21 -2.13
C LEU A 2 12.38 -3.80 -3.37
N SER A 3 13.05 -4.76 -4.02
CA SER A 3 13.88 -4.50 -5.21
C SER A 3 13.07 -3.91 -6.37
N ALA A 4 11.91 -4.51 -6.68
CA ALA A 4 11.02 -4.04 -7.73
C ALA A 4 10.51 -2.61 -7.48
N ALA A 5 10.20 -2.28 -6.22
CA ALA A 5 9.76 -0.95 -5.80
C ALA A 5 10.92 0.05 -5.62
N LYS A 6 12.18 -0.39 -5.73
CA LYS A 6 13.38 0.43 -5.49
C LYS A 6 13.37 1.13 -4.13
N VAL A 7 12.87 0.46 -3.09
CA VAL A 7 12.83 0.99 -1.72
C VAL A 7 13.95 0.37 -0.85
N PRO A 8 14.42 1.09 0.19
CA PRO A 8 15.45 0.60 1.11
C PRO A 8 15.13 -0.74 1.79
N LEU A 9 16.19 -1.49 2.12
CA LEU A 9 16.08 -2.80 2.78
C LEU A 9 15.42 -2.73 4.16
N PHE A 10 15.51 -1.60 4.87
CA PHE A 10 14.95 -1.50 6.21
C PHE A 10 13.41 -1.64 6.25
N PHE A 11 12.72 -1.54 5.10
CA PHE A 11 11.28 -1.83 4.98
C PHE A 11 10.94 -3.33 4.84
N TRP A 12 11.89 -4.22 5.11
CA TRP A 12 11.70 -5.66 4.86
C TRP A 12 10.57 -6.26 5.70
N ALA A 13 10.39 -5.82 6.94
CA ALA A 13 9.33 -6.32 7.81
C ALA A 13 7.95 -5.93 7.26
N GLU A 14 7.81 -4.68 6.83
CA GLU A 14 6.61 -4.12 6.21
C GLU A 14 6.31 -4.78 4.86
N ALA A 15 7.35 -5.09 4.08
CA ALA A 15 7.21 -5.82 2.83
C ALA A 15 6.67 -7.24 3.05
N ILE A 16 7.17 -7.97 4.06
CA ILE A 16 6.68 -9.31 4.42
C ILE A 16 5.23 -9.21 4.91
N ALA A 17 4.92 -8.29 5.82
CA ALA A 17 3.57 -8.11 6.34
C ALA A 17 2.57 -7.81 5.21
N THR A 18 2.95 -6.95 4.27
CA THR A 18 2.14 -6.62 3.09
C THR A 18 1.97 -7.80 2.14
N ALA A 19 3.03 -8.58 1.90
CA ALA A 19 2.93 -9.81 1.11
C ALA A 19 1.93 -10.80 1.73
N CYS A 20 2.04 -11.06 3.04
CA CYS A 20 1.10 -11.92 3.76
C CYS A 20 -0.33 -11.38 3.71
N PHE A 21 -0.52 -10.07 3.93
CA PHE A 21 -1.84 -9.43 3.88
C PHE A 21 -2.52 -9.63 2.53
N THR A 22 -1.77 -9.43 1.44
CA THR A 22 -2.23 -9.60 0.05
C THR A 22 -2.53 -11.06 -0.24
N GLN A 23 -1.58 -11.96 0.02
CA GLN A 23 -1.74 -13.39 -0.24
C GLN A 23 -2.95 -13.98 0.48
N ASN A 24 -3.16 -13.63 1.76
CA ASN A 24 -4.30 -14.11 2.55
C ASN A 24 -5.67 -13.71 1.98
N ARG A 25 -5.71 -12.67 1.14
CA ARG A 25 -6.94 -12.09 0.60
C ARG A 25 -7.09 -12.25 -0.91
N SER A 26 -6.03 -12.58 -1.65
CA SER A 26 -6.07 -12.74 -3.11
C SER A 26 -5.86 -14.17 -3.57
N LEU A 27 -5.07 -14.98 -2.85
CA LEU A 27 -4.80 -16.36 -3.25
C LEU A 27 -5.97 -17.26 -2.87
N VAL A 28 -6.52 -17.94 -3.88
CA VAL A 28 -7.60 -18.91 -3.72
C VAL A 28 -6.99 -20.28 -3.42
N ILE A 29 -7.47 -20.92 -2.36
CA ILE A 29 -7.15 -22.31 -2.06
C ILE A 29 -8.04 -23.19 -2.96
N PRO A 30 -7.48 -23.95 -3.93
CA PRO A 30 -8.29 -24.63 -4.95
C PRO A 30 -9.33 -25.59 -4.37
N ARG A 31 -8.97 -26.32 -3.30
CA ARG A 31 -9.87 -27.27 -2.63
C ARG A 31 -11.16 -26.64 -2.12
N HIS A 32 -11.10 -25.39 -1.69
CA HIS A 32 -12.23 -24.70 -1.07
C HIS A 32 -12.86 -23.66 -1.99
N GLU A 33 -12.19 -23.29 -3.08
CA GLU A 33 -12.56 -22.16 -3.95
C GLU A 33 -12.70 -20.83 -3.17
N LYS A 34 -11.94 -20.71 -2.07
CA LYS A 34 -11.99 -19.56 -1.15
C LYS A 34 -10.59 -19.10 -0.77
N THR A 35 -10.46 -17.82 -0.45
CA THR A 35 -9.23 -17.26 0.12
C THR A 35 -9.15 -17.55 1.61
N PRO A 36 -7.95 -17.60 2.22
CA PRO A 36 -7.80 -17.75 3.68
C PRO A 36 -8.64 -16.74 4.47
N TYR A 37 -8.67 -15.48 4.04
CA TYR A 37 -9.50 -14.44 4.66
C TYR A 37 -10.99 -14.78 4.62
N HIS A 38 -11.50 -15.31 3.50
CA HIS A 38 -12.91 -15.66 3.36
C HIS A 38 -13.29 -16.88 4.21
N ILE A 39 -12.37 -17.83 4.41
CA ILE A 39 -12.60 -18.98 5.29
C ILE A 39 -12.70 -18.54 6.75
N ILE A 40 -11.76 -17.69 7.21
CA ILE A 40 -11.68 -17.28 8.63
C ILE A 40 -12.78 -16.29 9.01
N ASN A 41 -13.12 -15.35 8.12
CA ASN A 41 -14.04 -14.25 8.44
C ASN A 41 -15.43 -14.44 7.81
N GLU A 42 -15.66 -15.56 7.13
CA GLU A 42 -16.88 -15.86 6.36
C GLU A 42 -17.28 -14.76 5.35
N ARG A 43 -16.36 -13.86 5.02
CA ARG A 43 -16.60 -12.65 4.23
C ARG A 43 -15.64 -12.57 3.07
N LYS A 44 -16.15 -12.32 1.85
CA LYS A 44 -15.29 -12.13 0.68
C LYS A 44 -14.43 -10.86 0.86
N PRO A 45 -13.11 -10.93 0.66
CA PRO A 45 -12.27 -9.74 0.71
C PRO A 45 -12.62 -8.80 -0.44
N SER A 46 -12.53 -7.49 -0.18
CA SER A 46 -12.63 -6.47 -1.22
C SER A 46 -11.26 -6.27 -1.87
N VAL A 47 -11.20 -6.27 -3.20
CA VAL A 47 -9.95 -6.02 -3.94
C VAL A 47 -9.65 -4.52 -4.13
N LYS A 48 -10.64 -3.65 -3.93
CA LYS A 48 -10.50 -2.19 -4.11
C LYS A 48 -9.52 -1.53 -3.12
N PHE A 49 -9.11 -2.25 -2.09
CA PHE A 49 -8.26 -1.77 -1.02
C PHE A 49 -6.78 -2.05 -1.27
N PHE A 50 -6.43 -2.80 -2.33
CA PHE A 50 -5.05 -3.13 -2.62
C PHE A 50 -4.35 -2.03 -3.39
N HIS A 51 -3.15 -1.69 -2.92
CA HIS A 51 -2.22 -0.77 -3.56
C HIS A 51 -0.85 -1.44 -3.70
N ILE A 52 -0.06 -0.94 -4.66
CA ILE A 52 1.26 -1.45 -5.00
C ILE A 52 2.24 -1.01 -3.91
N PHE A 53 2.81 -1.97 -3.19
CA PHE A 53 3.86 -1.67 -2.21
C PHE A 53 4.99 -0.82 -2.81
N GLY A 54 5.36 0.25 -2.11
CA GLY A 54 6.35 1.22 -2.54
C GLY A 54 5.81 2.31 -3.47
N SER A 55 4.51 2.34 -3.77
CA SER A 55 3.88 3.42 -4.53
C SER A 55 4.06 4.76 -3.82
N VAL A 56 4.22 5.81 -4.62
CA VAL A 56 4.15 7.18 -4.12
C VAL A 56 2.69 7.47 -3.75
N CYS A 57 2.51 8.09 -2.59
CA CYS A 57 1.20 8.49 -2.11
C CYS A 57 1.30 9.79 -1.30
N TYR A 58 0.17 10.43 -1.05
CA TYR A 58 0.10 11.72 -0.39
C TYR A 58 -0.89 11.66 0.77
N ILE A 59 -0.49 12.19 1.91
CA ILE A 59 -1.36 12.42 3.07
C ILE A 59 -1.57 13.92 3.25
N VAL A 60 -2.79 14.34 3.55
CA VAL A 60 -3.10 15.74 3.84
C VAL A 60 -2.53 16.09 5.22
N ARG A 61 -1.92 17.29 5.35
CA ARG A 61 -1.53 17.79 6.67
C ARG A 61 -2.74 18.36 7.40
N ASP A 62 -3.06 17.76 8.55
CA ASP A 62 -4.04 18.33 9.47
C ASP A 62 -3.41 19.46 10.29
N GLY A 63 -4.09 20.60 10.42
CA GLY A 63 -3.80 21.60 11.46
C GLY A 63 -2.92 22.79 11.07
N GLU A 64 -2.42 22.90 9.84
CA GLU A 64 -1.78 24.12 9.37
C GLU A 64 -2.76 24.94 8.52
N ASN A 65 -2.93 26.23 8.82
CA ASN A 65 -3.50 27.22 7.91
C ASN A 65 -2.55 27.35 6.71
N LEU A 66 -2.50 26.31 5.87
CA LEU A 66 -1.76 26.30 4.64
C LEU A 66 -2.48 27.30 3.75
N ASP A 67 -1.84 28.46 3.61
CA ASP A 67 -2.17 29.44 2.61
C ASP A 67 -2.51 28.72 1.29
N LYS A 68 -3.53 29.17 0.56
CA LYS A 68 -4.14 28.40 -0.55
C LYS A 68 -3.11 27.96 -1.61
N MET A 69 -1.96 28.63 -1.66
CA MET A 69 -0.84 28.41 -2.57
C MET A 69 0.22 27.40 -2.10
N LYS A 70 0.21 26.93 -0.84
CA LYS A 70 1.20 25.95 -0.36
C LYS A 70 0.77 24.51 -0.65
N GLU A 71 1.77 23.66 -0.86
CA GLU A 71 1.59 22.21 -0.99
C GLU A 71 0.89 21.64 0.25
N LYS A 72 -0.31 21.07 0.05
CA LYS A 72 -1.22 20.63 1.13
C LYS A 72 -0.96 19.21 1.64
N GLY A 73 -0.10 18.46 0.96
CA GLY A 73 0.17 17.07 1.27
C GLY A 73 1.64 16.81 1.57
N ASP A 74 1.90 15.79 2.37
CA ASP A 74 3.22 15.19 2.48
C ASP A 74 3.33 14.01 1.53
N GLU A 75 4.37 14.02 0.69
CA GLU A 75 4.74 12.87 -0.12
C GLU A 75 5.24 11.72 0.77
N CYS A 76 4.67 10.55 0.53
CA CYS A 76 4.86 9.34 1.30
C CYS A 76 5.13 8.15 0.39
N ILE A 77 5.66 7.08 0.98
CA ILE A 77 5.80 5.76 0.35
C ILE A 77 4.83 4.82 1.04
N PHE A 78 3.99 4.13 0.26
CA PHE A 78 3.14 3.09 0.83
C PHE A 78 3.96 1.87 1.24
N VAL A 79 3.85 1.46 2.50
CA VAL A 79 4.62 0.33 3.04
C VAL A 79 3.75 -0.78 3.63
N GLY A 80 2.44 -0.60 3.78
CA GLY A 80 1.58 -1.74 4.10
C GLY A 80 0.23 -1.37 4.67
N TYR A 81 -0.41 -2.34 5.30
CA TYR A 81 -1.77 -2.21 5.81
C TYR A 81 -1.79 -2.30 7.33
N SER A 82 -2.67 -1.52 7.96
CA SER A 82 -2.91 -1.63 9.40
C SER A 82 -3.54 -2.99 9.75
N THR A 83 -3.17 -3.53 10.91
CA THR A 83 -3.78 -4.73 11.47
C THR A 83 -5.04 -4.44 12.27
N GLN A 84 -5.20 -3.19 12.73
CA GLN A 84 -6.25 -2.79 13.68
C GLN A 84 -7.39 -2.03 13.00
N SER A 85 -7.11 -1.38 11.87
CA SER A 85 -8.06 -0.51 11.20
C SER A 85 -8.02 -0.66 9.68
N ARG A 86 -8.97 -0.04 8.98
CA ARG A 86 -8.98 0.01 7.51
C ARG A 86 -8.12 1.18 7.00
N ALA A 87 -6.87 1.21 7.46
CA ALA A 87 -5.89 2.25 7.16
C ALA A 87 -4.65 1.67 6.48
N TYR A 88 -3.88 2.58 5.89
CA TYR A 88 -2.61 2.31 5.26
C TYR A 88 -1.47 2.71 6.18
N ILE A 89 -0.40 1.94 6.15
CA ILE A 89 0.89 2.27 6.75
C ILE A 89 1.73 2.92 5.64
N VAL A 90 2.17 4.15 5.90
CA VAL A 90 2.94 4.96 4.96
C VAL A 90 4.19 5.49 5.64
N PHE A 91 5.28 5.57 4.88
CA PHE A 91 6.49 6.25 5.30
C PHE A 91 6.49 7.68 4.78
N ASN A 92 6.43 8.65 5.69
CA ASN A 92 6.47 10.06 5.34
C ASN A 92 7.91 10.49 5.04
N LYS A 93 8.18 10.94 3.81
CA LYS A 93 9.53 11.29 3.36
C LYS A 93 10.09 12.51 4.08
N ARG A 94 9.23 13.44 4.51
CA ARG A 94 9.59 14.67 5.20
C ARG A 94 9.96 14.40 6.66
N THR A 95 9.10 13.71 7.40
CA THR A 95 9.33 13.44 8.84
C THR A 95 10.20 12.22 9.08
N ARG A 96 10.38 11.35 8.07
CA ARG A 96 11.08 10.06 8.15
C ARG A 96 10.44 9.10 9.15
N VAL A 97 9.12 9.20 9.34
CA VAL A 97 8.34 8.37 10.27
C VAL A 97 7.39 7.46 9.48
N ILE A 98 7.28 6.21 9.94
CA ILE A 98 6.22 5.29 9.52
C ILE A 98 4.97 5.62 10.33
N MET A 99 3.86 5.89 9.65
CA MET A 99 2.61 6.28 10.28
C MET A 99 1.41 5.60 9.62
N GLU A 100 0.32 5.54 10.38
CA GLU A 100 -0.96 5.00 9.91
C GLU A 100 -1.87 6.16 9.45
N SER A 101 -2.51 6.01 8.28
CA SER A 101 -3.49 6.97 7.78
C SER A 101 -4.61 6.28 7.02
N ILE A 102 -5.85 6.73 7.26
CA ILE A 102 -7.05 6.28 6.55
C ILE A 102 -7.18 7.03 5.21
N HIS A 103 -6.80 8.30 5.20
CA HIS A 103 -6.95 9.19 4.04
C HIS A 103 -5.60 9.33 3.33
N VAL A 104 -5.39 8.47 2.34
CA VAL A 104 -4.17 8.43 1.52
C VAL A 104 -4.59 8.51 0.05
N ASN A 105 -3.97 9.44 -0.68
CA ASN A 105 -4.16 9.54 -2.13
C ASN A 105 -2.97 8.89 -2.84
N PHE A 106 -3.22 7.90 -3.68
CA PHE A 106 -2.18 7.11 -4.35
C PHE A 106 -1.92 7.64 -5.75
N ASP A 107 -0.65 7.88 -6.08
CA ASP A 107 -0.20 8.23 -7.44
C ASP A 107 0.27 6.97 -8.17
N GLU A 108 -0.67 6.05 -8.39
CA GLU A 108 -0.44 4.82 -9.12
C GLU A 108 -0.71 5.07 -10.60
N LEU A 109 0.33 5.43 -11.36
CA LEU A 109 0.25 5.34 -12.81
C LEU A 109 0.04 3.86 -13.18
N PRO A 110 -0.89 3.53 -14.10
CA PRO A 110 -0.93 2.20 -14.67
C PRO A 110 0.44 1.95 -15.31
N GLN A 111 1.19 0.97 -14.81
CA GLN A 111 2.40 0.53 -15.48
C GLN A 111 1.97 0.06 -16.87
N MET A 112 2.23 0.87 -17.91
CA MET A 112 2.24 0.35 -19.26
C MET A 112 3.27 -0.76 -19.26
N ALA A 113 2.83 -2.00 -19.41
CA ALA A 113 3.70 -3.13 -19.62
C ALA A 113 4.59 -2.80 -20.83
N SER A 114 5.85 -2.42 -20.58
CA SER A 114 6.82 -2.30 -21.65
C SER A 114 7.12 -3.72 -22.10
N VAL A 115 6.34 -4.20 -23.07
CA VAL A 115 6.59 -5.42 -23.80
C VAL A 115 7.97 -5.24 -24.44
N HIS A 116 9.00 -5.77 -23.79
CA HIS A 116 10.29 -5.96 -24.42
C HIS A 116 10.13 -7.14 -25.38
N ASN A 117 9.70 -6.83 -26.60
CA ASN A 117 9.95 -7.71 -27.73
C ASN A 117 11.44 -7.61 -28.05
N SER A 118 12.21 -8.50 -27.44
CA SER A 118 13.54 -8.83 -27.93
C SER A 118 13.36 -9.85 -29.06
N SER A 119 13.57 -9.39 -30.29
CA SER A 119 13.98 -10.25 -31.42
C SER A 119 15.50 -10.35 -31.46
#